data_AF-A0A660Z2P6-F1
#
_entry.id   AF-A0A660Z2P6-F1
#
_cell.length_a   1.000
_cell.length_b   1.000
_cell.length_c   1.000
_cell.angle_alpha   90.00
_cell.angle_beta   90.00
_cell.angle_gamma   90.00
#
_symmetry.space_group_name_H-M   'P 1'
#
loop_
_entity.id
_entity.type
_entity.pdbx_description
1 polymer ?
#
loop_
_entity_poly.entity_id
_entity_poly.type
_entity_poly.pdbx_seq_one_letter_code
_entity_poly.pdbx_strand_id
1 'polypeptide(L)' 'YLILATGQSGNVMSDHYSNITRLWLEGKYIKIKTDESSIIKNKKLLNLFPY' A
#
# COMPACT_ATOMS: atom_id res chain seq x y z
N TYR A 1 4.72 12.43 0.23
CA TYR A 1 4.01 11.88 1.41
C TYR A 1 2.58 11.60 0.99
N LEU A 2 1.96 10.54 1.53
CA LEU A 2 0.61 10.10 1.18
C LEU A 2 -0.17 9.78 2.47
N ILE A 3 -1.48 10.07 2.47
CA ILE A 3 -2.41 9.58 3.49
C ILE A 3 -3.75 9.22 2.83
N LEU A 4 -4.39 8.17 3.31
CA LEU A 4 -5.72 7.71 2.90
C LEU A 4 -6.61 7.61 4.14
N ALA A 5 -7.90 7.88 4.01
CA ALA A 5 -8.84 7.75 5.13
C ALA A 5 -9.03 6.29 5.58
N THR A 6 -8.77 5.32 4.69
CA THR A 6 -8.93 3.89 4.94
C THR A 6 -7.64 3.11 4.68
N GLY A 7 -7.51 2.50 3.52
CA GLY A 7 -6.38 1.67 3.10
C GLY A 7 -6.34 1.63 1.58
N GLN A 8 -5.31 1.03 1.00
CA GLN A 8 -5.13 1.03 -0.45
C GLN A 8 -6.04 0.02 -1.19
N SER A 9 -6.65 -0.93 -0.48
CA SER A 9 -7.50 -1.96 -1.08
C SER A 9 -8.98 -1.57 -0.99
N GLY A 10 -9.71 -1.75 -2.10
CA GLY A 10 -11.17 -1.61 -2.13
C GLY A 10 -11.93 -2.87 -1.66
N ASN A 11 -11.24 -3.99 -1.43
CA ASN A 11 -11.86 -5.22 -0.94
C ASN A 11 -11.96 -5.19 0.60
N VAL A 12 -13.18 -5.21 1.14
CA VAL A 12 -13.46 -5.16 2.59
C VAL A 12 -12.77 -6.28 3.38
N MET A 13 -12.56 -7.44 2.78
CA MET A 13 -11.92 -8.59 3.42
C MET A 13 -10.39 -8.55 3.35
N SER A 14 -9.81 -7.52 2.73
CA SER A 14 -8.37 -7.38 2.62
C SER A 14 -7.77 -6.78 3.89
N ASP A 15 -6.62 -7.29 4.32
CA ASP A 15 -5.79 -6.69 5.38
C ASP A 15 -5.38 -5.23 5.07
N HIS A 16 -5.58 -4.80 3.83
CA HIS A 16 -5.22 -3.49 3.31
C HIS A 16 -6.43 -2.56 3.11
N TYR A 17 -7.60 -2.92 3.62
CA TYR A 17 -8.82 -2.12 3.51
C TYR A 17 -8.82 -0.91 4.45
N SER A 18 -8.41 -1.07 5.71
CA SER A 18 -8.50 -0.05 6.76
C SER A 18 -7.20 0.15 7.55
N ASN A 19 -6.10 -0.42 7.08
CA ASN A 19 -4.80 -0.43 7.77
C ASN A 19 -4.19 0.97 7.97
N ILE A 20 -4.60 1.97 7.19
CA ILE A 20 -4.06 3.34 7.24
C ILE A 20 -4.99 4.29 8.05
N THR A 21 -6.22 3.88 8.38
CA THR A 21 -7.22 4.72 9.08
C THR A 21 -6.68 5.37 10.35
N ARG A 22 -5.94 4.64 11.17
CA ARG A 22 -5.40 5.19 12.42
C ARG A 22 -4.43 6.35 12.19
N LEU A 23 -3.57 6.25 11.17
CA LEU A 23 -2.63 7.31 10.83
C LEU A 23 -3.37 8.57 10.35
N TRP A 24 -4.45 8.39 9.58
CA TRP A 24 -5.28 9.50 9.13
C TRP A 24 -5.96 10.23 10.29
N LEU A 25 -6.54 9.48 11.24
CA LEU A 25 -7.15 10.05 12.45
C LEU A 25 -6.16 10.81 13.34
N GLU A 26 -4.89 10.42 13.31
CA GLU A 26 -3.81 11.09 14.05
C GLU A 26 -3.15 12.24 13.27
N GLY A 27 -3.62 12.55 12.05
CA GLY A 27 -3.01 13.58 11.19
C GLY A 27 -1.59 13.22 10.72
N LYS A 28 -1.24 11.92 10.70
CA LYS A 28 0.06 11.42 10.27
C LYS A 28 0.05 11.08 8.78
N TYR A 29 1.25 11.01 8.20
CA TYR A 29 1.46 10.71 6.78
C TYR A 29 2.47 9.59 6.58
N ILE A 30 2.31 8.84 5.50
CA ILE A 30 3.25 7.81 5.08
C ILE A 30 4.23 8.42 4.06
N LYS A 31 5.53 8.19 4.27
CA LYS A 31 6.55 8.49 3.27
C LYS A 31 6.62 7.35 2.25
N ILE A 32 6.20 7.63 1.02
CA ILE A 32 6.36 6.70 -0.10
C ILE A 32 7.83 6.65 -0.49
N LYS A 33 8.38 5.44 -0.57
CA LYS A 33 9.73 5.23 -1.10
C LYS A 33 9.64 5.12 -2.61
N THR A 34 10.44 5.92 -3.30
CA THR A 34 10.44 6.03 -4.77
C THR A 34 11.76 5.59 -5.38
N ASP A 35 12.75 5.24 -4.55
CA ASP A 35 14.04 4.75 -5.02
C ASP A 35 13.93 3.28 -5.45
N GLU A 36 14.63 2.94 -6.53
CA GLU A 36 14.61 1.61 -7.14
C GLU A 36 15.04 0.51 -6.17
N SER A 37 16.05 0.78 -5.34
CA SER A 37 16.60 -0.16 -4.36
C SER A 37 15.57 -0.63 -3.33
N SER A 38 14.62 0.25 -2.99
CA SER A 38 13.52 -0.06 -2.07
C SER A 38 12.39 -0.85 -2.73
N ILE A 39 12.20 -0.67 -4.03
CA ILE A 39 11.08 -1.26 -4.81
C ILE A 39 11.39 -2.72 -5.19
N ILE A 40 12.64 -3.01 -5.61
CA ILE A 40 13.04 -4.33 -6.13
C ILE A 40 12.99 -5.45 -5.06
N LYS A 41 12.93 -5.12 -3.76
CA LYS A 41 12.93 -6.11 -2.66
C LYS A 41 11.68 -6.99 -2.56
N ASN A 42 10.69 -6.82 -3.43
CA ASN A 42 9.43 -7.55 -3.33
C ASN A 42 9.57 -9.00 -3.83
N LYS A 43 9.30 -9.98 -2.95
CA LYS A 43 9.58 -11.40 -3.20
C LYS A 43 8.41 -12.18 -3.81
N LYS A 44 7.22 -11.59 -3.91
CA LYS A 44 6.04 -12.25 -4.48
C LYS A 44 5.97 -11.96 -5.98
N LEU A 45 6.18 -12.98 -6.80
CA LEU A 45 6.11 -12.90 -8.26
C LEU A 45 4.81 -13.52 -8.75
N LEU A 46 4.04 -12.77 -9.54
CA LEU A 46 2.90 -13.28 -10.30
C LEU A 46 3.23 -13.14 -11.78
N ASN A 47 3.27 -14.27 -12.49
CA ASN A 47 3.53 -14.27 -13.93
C ASN A 47 2.23 -14.12 -14.69
N LEU A 48 2.13 -13.07 -15.52
CA LEU A 48 1.01 -12.84 -16.41
C LEU A 48 1.42 -13.31 -17.81
N PHE A 49 0.67 -14.25 -18.37
CA PHE A 49 0.86 -14.69 -19.75
C PHE A 49 -0.12 -13.92 -20.65
N PRO A 50 0.33 -13.40 -21.81
CA PRO A 50 -0.59 -12.86 -22.80
C PRO A 50 -1.51 -13.98 -23.29
N TYR A 51 -2.79 -13.66 -23.43
CA TYR A 51 -3.79 -14.52 -24.08
C TYR A 51 -3.61 -14.51 -25.60
#